data_AF-A0A2I9D1S5-F1
#
_entry.id   AF-A0A2I9D1S5-F1
#
_cell.length_a   1.000
_cell.length_b   1.000
_cell.length_c   1.000
_cell.angle_alpha   90.00
_cell.angle_beta   90.00
_cell.angle_gamma   90.00
#
_symmetry.space_group_name_H-M   'P 1'
#
loop_
_entity.id
_entity.type
_entity.pdbx_description
1 polymer ?
#
loop_
_entity_poly.entity_id
_entity_poly.type
_entity_poly.pdbx_seq_one_letter_code
_entity_poly.pdbx_strand_id
1 'polypeptide(L)'
;MPQPRLPLPPGRAVYSQLHTDHYPWTEVTVDLAARQTQGLSGVFDAQQGPGWARFVWVRGTLRGGFSAGGDVTWPAALAALPRAQVTLAAVDPAVADLVWASRTWAPQPLEGLWPTPQAALTRERFSGVLLGGPACSFWEGGQPLDGTLPAPGAACVALPRLPGGPGGREALLTFWTDLIAAAHRVSPLDEAWRQVSVRLSEHHPCLDPFAREVTVAGGRLRVDPDLPLGEAQPALLGAFQGTLARLGLRLADLPLAELRTRPEWASSGLENT
;
A
#
# COMPACT_ATOMS: atom_id res chain seq x y z
N MET A 1 6.26 10.19 -16.01
CA MET A 1 6.26 11.23 -14.96
C MET A 1 7.48 11.01 -14.07
N PRO A 2 8.13 12.07 -13.57
CA PRO A 2 9.27 11.91 -12.67
C PRO A 2 8.82 11.23 -11.36
N GLN A 3 9.62 10.29 -10.86
CA GLN A 3 9.28 9.62 -9.60
C GLN A 3 9.51 10.56 -8.41
N PRO A 4 8.56 10.65 -7.45
CA PRO A 4 8.67 11.57 -6.33
C PRO A 4 9.71 11.08 -5.31
N ARG A 5 10.55 12.00 -4.81
CA ARG A 5 11.40 11.76 -3.64
C ARG A 5 10.64 12.15 -2.38
N LEU A 6 9.96 11.19 -1.76
CA LEU A 6 9.18 11.44 -0.55
C LEU A 6 10.08 11.89 0.61
N PRO A 7 9.67 12.89 1.42
CA PRO A 7 10.33 13.18 2.69
C PRO A 7 10.28 11.95 3.62
N LEU A 8 11.38 11.69 4.32
CA LEU A 8 11.47 10.65 5.34
C LEU A 8 11.34 11.26 6.75
N PRO A 9 10.83 10.50 7.75
CA PRO A 9 10.77 10.98 9.12
C PRO A 9 12.18 11.28 9.64
N PRO A 10 12.45 12.51 10.16
CA PRO A 10 13.81 12.94 10.50
C PRO A 10 14.40 12.24 11.74
N GLY A 11 13.58 11.62 12.59
CA GLY A 11 13.99 11.07 13.89
C GLY A 11 14.75 9.74 13.86
N ARG A 12 15.11 9.20 12.68
CA ARG A 12 15.69 7.86 12.56
C ARG A 12 16.92 7.75 11.65
N ALA A 13 17.63 8.87 11.46
CA ALA A 13 18.86 8.84 10.70
C ALA A 13 19.94 8.03 11.44
N VAL A 14 20.47 7.01 10.76
CA VAL A 14 21.71 6.32 11.15
C VAL A 14 22.89 7.26 10.93
N TYR A 15 22.91 7.92 9.79
CA TYR A 15 23.78 9.05 9.49
C TYR A 15 23.07 9.99 8.53
N SER A 16 23.41 11.28 8.64
CA SER A 16 22.82 12.35 7.83
C SER A 16 23.90 13.15 7.13
N GLN A 17 23.68 13.42 5.84
CA GLN A 17 24.48 14.35 5.04
C GLN A 17 26.00 14.06 5.07
N LEU A 18 26.41 12.79 5.12
CA LEU A 18 27.82 12.42 5.02
C LEU A 18 28.31 12.69 3.59
N HIS A 19 29.43 13.39 3.46
CA HIS A 19 30.01 13.70 2.16
C HIS A 19 30.97 12.59 1.72
N THR A 20 30.81 12.06 0.50
CA THR A 20 31.64 10.94 0.02
C THR A 20 33.10 11.31 -0.25
N ASP A 21 33.42 12.60 -0.31
CA ASP A 21 34.83 13.06 -0.31
C ASP A 21 35.55 12.77 1.01
N HIS A 22 34.81 12.67 2.13
CA HIS A 22 35.37 12.42 3.46
C HIS A 22 35.06 11.01 3.97
N TYR A 23 33.97 10.43 3.49
CA TYR A 23 33.58 9.05 3.77
C TYR A 23 33.34 8.31 2.44
N PRO A 24 34.41 7.77 1.83
CA PRO A 24 34.36 7.24 0.46
C PRO A 24 33.26 6.20 0.25
N TRP A 25 32.78 6.09 -0.98
CA TRP A 25 31.75 5.12 -1.37
C TRP A 25 32.07 3.67 -0.97
N THR A 26 33.35 3.31 -0.89
CA THR A 26 33.79 2.00 -0.38
C THR A 26 33.35 1.79 1.05
N GLU A 27 33.57 2.76 1.94
CA GLU A 27 33.18 2.71 3.35
C GLU A 27 31.66 2.71 3.52
N VAL A 28 30.95 3.54 2.73
CA VAL A 28 29.49 3.55 2.69
C VAL A 28 28.93 2.18 2.29
N THR A 29 29.51 1.57 1.24
CA THR A 29 29.05 0.28 0.71
C THR A 29 29.31 -0.85 1.71
N VAL A 30 30.47 -0.85 2.38
CA VAL A 30 30.81 -1.83 3.42
C VAL A 30 29.84 -1.73 4.61
N ASP A 31 29.57 -0.52 5.10
CA ASP A 31 28.59 -0.31 6.19
C ASP A 31 27.18 -0.77 5.78
N LEU A 32 26.70 -0.40 4.59
CA LEU A 32 25.39 -0.84 4.10
C LEU A 32 25.29 -2.36 3.97
N ALA A 33 26.34 -3.02 3.48
CA ALA A 33 26.38 -4.49 3.40
C ALA A 33 26.32 -5.14 4.79
N ALA A 34 27.06 -4.61 5.77
CA ALA A 34 27.02 -5.08 7.15
C ALA A 34 25.64 -4.89 7.80
N ARG A 35 24.95 -3.77 7.52
CA ARG A 35 23.60 -3.54 8.03
C ARG A 35 22.56 -4.42 7.34
N GLN A 36 22.76 -4.68 6.05
CA GLN A 36 21.90 -5.58 5.29
C GLN A 36 21.90 -6.98 5.93
N THR A 37 23.08 -7.52 6.30
CA THR A 37 23.17 -8.83 6.98
C THR A 37 22.58 -8.81 8.38
N GLN A 38 22.52 -7.65 9.04
CA GLN A 38 21.83 -7.44 10.32
C GLN A 38 20.30 -7.28 10.19
N GLY A 39 19.74 -7.37 8.98
CA GLY A 39 18.30 -7.30 8.77
C GLY A 39 17.74 -5.88 8.65
N LEU A 40 18.54 -4.91 8.20
CA LEU A 40 18.12 -3.51 8.03
C LEU A 40 16.80 -3.36 7.25
N SER A 41 15.87 -2.61 7.83
CA SER A 41 14.83 -1.89 7.08
C SER A 41 15.19 -0.42 7.06
N GLY A 42 15.39 0.14 5.87
CA GLY A 42 15.99 1.46 5.76
C GLY A 42 15.92 2.07 4.37
N VAL A 43 16.06 3.38 4.32
CA VAL A 43 16.09 4.17 3.10
C VAL A 43 17.41 4.92 3.05
N PHE A 44 18.17 4.69 1.99
CA PHE A 44 19.42 5.39 1.70
C PHE A 44 19.19 6.39 0.58
N ASP A 45 19.54 7.64 0.83
CA ASP A 45 19.52 8.70 -0.16
C ASP A 45 20.95 9.14 -0.49
N ALA A 46 21.25 9.26 -1.77
CA ALA A 46 22.45 9.91 -2.28
C ALA A 46 22.05 11.11 -3.13
N GLN A 47 22.70 12.25 -2.93
CA GLN A 47 22.41 13.48 -3.65
C GLN A 47 23.69 14.21 -4.06
N GLN A 48 23.74 14.68 -5.30
CA GLN A 48 24.79 15.56 -5.82
C GLN A 48 24.14 16.65 -6.68
N GLY A 49 24.03 17.86 -6.11
CA GLY A 49 23.28 18.96 -6.73
C GLY A 49 21.81 18.56 -6.97
N PRO A 50 21.28 18.68 -8.21
CA PRO A 50 19.92 18.27 -8.54
C PRO A 50 19.76 16.74 -8.73
N GLY A 51 20.88 16.03 -8.94
CA GLY A 51 20.88 14.58 -9.11
C GLY A 51 20.70 13.87 -7.77
N TRP A 52 19.86 12.84 -7.74
CA TRP A 52 19.66 12.01 -6.56
C TRP A 52 19.31 10.57 -6.92
N ALA A 53 19.61 9.66 -6.01
CA ALA A 53 19.17 8.27 -6.04
C ALA A 53 18.75 7.83 -4.64
N ARG A 54 17.69 7.02 -4.57
CA ARG A 54 17.17 6.44 -3.34
C ARG A 54 17.19 4.92 -3.44
N PHE A 55 17.70 4.25 -2.41
CA PHE A 55 17.69 2.80 -2.29
C PHE A 55 16.91 2.39 -1.04
N VAL A 56 16.18 1.28 -1.13
CA VAL A 56 15.29 0.84 -0.05
C VAL A 56 15.55 -0.62 0.31
N TRP A 57 15.77 -0.88 1.59
CA TRP A 57 15.88 -2.21 2.17
C TRP A 57 14.68 -2.51 3.05
N VAL A 58 14.22 -3.75 2.99
CA VAL A 58 13.16 -4.29 3.86
C VAL A 58 13.68 -5.57 4.48
N ARG A 59 13.86 -5.58 5.81
CA ARG A 59 14.32 -6.74 6.59
C ARG A 59 15.59 -7.39 6.01
N GLY A 60 16.58 -6.58 5.68
CA GLY A 60 17.87 -7.04 5.12
C GLY A 60 17.83 -7.40 3.63
N THR A 61 16.71 -7.16 2.94
CA THR A 61 16.61 -7.38 1.49
C THR A 61 16.57 -6.05 0.76
N LEU A 62 17.53 -5.80 -0.13
CA LEU A 62 17.49 -4.65 -1.04
C LEU A 62 16.33 -4.84 -2.03
N ARG A 63 15.37 -3.92 -2.00
CA ARG A 63 14.26 -3.89 -2.97
C ARG A 63 14.70 -3.33 -4.32
N GLY A 64 15.62 -2.36 -4.29
CA GLY A 64 16.21 -1.73 -5.47
C GLY A 64 16.53 -0.26 -5.22
N GLY A 65 16.90 0.43 -6.29
CA GLY A 65 17.16 1.86 -6.31
C GLY A 65 16.30 2.58 -7.33
N PHE A 66 16.03 3.86 -7.09
CA PHE A 66 15.33 4.71 -8.05
C PHE A 66 15.74 6.19 -7.96
N SER A 67 15.45 6.94 -9.00
CA SER A 67 15.74 8.37 -9.16
C SER A 67 14.57 9.07 -9.85
N ALA A 68 14.68 10.39 -10.07
CA ALA A 68 13.67 11.11 -10.86
C ALA A 68 13.45 10.50 -12.26
N GLY A 69 14.46 9.84 -12.83
CA GLY A 69 14.41 9.21 -14.16
C GLY A 69 13.88 7.77 -14.17
N GLY A 70 13.58 7.18 -13.01
CA GLY A 70 13.15 5.79 -12.88
C GLY A 70 14.12 4.93 -12.07
N ASP A 71 13.95 3.62 -12.17
CA ASP A 71 14.74 2.63 -11.43
C ASP A 71 16.23 2.71 -11.81
N VAL A 72 17.11 2.56 -10.81
CA VAL A 72 18.57 2.68 -10.96
C VAL A 72 19.28 1.59 -10.16
N THR A 73 20.38 1.08 -10.72
CA THR A 73 21.23 0.09 -10.04
C THR A 73 22.24 0.78 -9.14
N TRP A 74 22.74 0.05 -8.13
CA TRP A 74 23.78 0.59 -7.23
C TRP A 74 25.03 1.07 -8.01
N PRO A 75 25.63 0.29 -8.92
CA PRO A 75 26.78 0.75 -9.69
C PRO A 75 26.49 1.99 -10.57
N ALA A 76 25.29 2.08 -11.15
CA ALA A 76 24.90 3.23 -11.95
C ALA A 76 24.79 4.50 -11.08
N ALA A 77 24.25 4.39 -9.87
CA ALA A 77 24.19 5.51 -8.93
C ALA A 77 25.59 5.97 -8.49
N LEU A 78 26.50 5.05 -8.17
CA LEU A 78 27.89 5.37 -7.82
C LEU A 78 28.62 6.13 -8.94
N ALA A 79 28.43 5.70 -10.18
CA ALA A 79 29.03 6.34 -11.35
C ALA A 79 28.44 7.74 -11.62
N ALA A 80 27.13 7.90 -11.43
CA ALA A 80 26.44 9.17 -11.66
C ALA A 80 26.63 10.20 -10.53
N LEU A 81 26.89 9.73 -9.30
CA LEU A 81 26.97 10.55 -8.09
C LEU A 81 28.31 10.32 -7.34
N PRO A 82 29.47 10.59 -7.97
CA PRO A 82 30.77 10.26 -7.40
C PRO A 82 31.09 11.05 -6.11
N ARG A 83 30.52 12.26 -5.95
CA ARG A 83 30.75 13.20 -4.84
C ARG A 83 29.42 13.57 -4.19
N ALA A 84 28.74 12.56 -3.65
CA ALA A 84 27.41 12.70 -3.10
C ALA A 84 27.42 13.09 -1.61
N GLN A 85 26.35 13.75 -1.18
CA GLN A 85 25.90 13.74 0.20
C GLN A 85 24.96 12.56 0.40
N VAL A 86 25.27 11.71 1.36
CA VAL A 86 24.53 10.47 1.63
C VAL A 86 23.86 10.51 2.99
N THR A 87 22.65 9.97 3.07
CA THR A 87 21.85 9.86 4.29
C THR A 87 21.26 8.46 4.35
N LEU A 88 21.37 7.80 5.49
CA LEU A 88 20.70 6.53 5.75
C LEU A 88 19.74 6.72 6.91
N ALA A 89 18.47 6.42 6.69
CA ALA A 89 17.45 6.36 7.74
C ALA A 89 17.02 4.92 7.97
N ALA A 90 17.06 4.46 9.23
CA ALA A 90 16.42 3.21 9.62
C ALA A 90 14.93 3.46 9.80
N VAL A 91 14.07 2.63 9.23
CA VAL A 91 12.62 2.83 9.30
C VAL A 91 11.92 1.52 9.65
N ASP A 92 10.66 1.63 10.07
CA ASP A 92 9.83 0.45 10.22
C ASP A 92 9.73 -0.32 8.87
N PRO A 93 9.74 -1.67 8.86
CA PRO A 93 9.60 -2.44 7.63
C PRO A 93 8.38 -2.05 6.77
N ALA A 94 7.23 -1.75 7.38
CA ALA A 94 6.04 -1.34 6.67
C ALA A 94 6.23 0.02 5.99
N VAL A 95 6.92 0.95 6.65
CA VAL A 95 7.28 2.26 6.07
C VAL A 95 8.25 2.09 4.90
N ALA A 96 9.28 1.24 5.03
CA ALA A 96 10.19 0.95 3.92
C ALA A 96 9.45 0.38 2.70
N ASP A 97 8.51 -0.55 2.92
CA ASP A 97 7.67 -1.09 1.85
C ASP A 97 6.78 -0.02 1.19
N LEU A 98 6.16 0.87 1.98
CA LEU A 98 5.38 1.99 1.45
C LEU A 98 6.24 2.96 0.64
N VAL A 99 7.44 3.33 1.13
CA VAL A 99 8.38 4.19 0.38
C VAL A 99 8.74 3.54 -0.95
N TRP A 100 9.12 2.27 -0.96
CA TRP A 100 9.45 1.55 -2.20
C TRP A 100 8.26 1.56 -3.17
N ALA A 101 7.09 1.12 -2.73
CA ALA A 101 5.94 0.94 -3.61
C ALA A 101 5.36 2.28 -4.12
N SER A 102 5.45 3.35 -3.33
CA SER A 102 4.94 4.67 -3.70
C SER A 102 5.54 5.29 -4.96
N ARG A 103 6.75 4.85 -5.37
CA ARG A 103 7.44 5.36 -6.57
C ARG A 103 6.61 5.22 -7.86
N THR A 104 5.67 4.28 -7.89
CA THR A 104 4.79 4.01 -9.05
C THR A 104 3.34 4.45 -8.82
N TRP A 105 2.99 5.01 -7.66
CA TRP A 105 1.60 5.37 -7.37
C TRP A 105 1.24 6.74 -7.94
N ALA A 106 -0.01 6.86 -8.39
CA ALA A 106 -0.55 8.12 -8.87
C ALA A 106 -0.99 8.98 -7.67
N PRO A 107 -0.60 10.28 -7.63
CA PRO A 107 -1.11 11.20 -6.63
C PRO A 107 -2.60 11.47 -6.82
N GLN A 108 -3.34 11.47 -5.73
CA GLN A 108 -4.76 11.77 -5.68
C GLN A 108 -5.00 12.94 -4.70
N PRO A 109 -5.46 14.11 -5.17
CA PRO A 109 -5.83 15.19 -4.26
C PRO A 109 -7.01 14.75 -3.39
N LEU A 110 -6.94 15.03 -2.10
CA LEU A 110 -8.05 14.78 -1.18
C LEU A 110 -9.01 15.98 -1.19
N GLU A 111 -10.30 15.70 -0.99
CA GLU A 111 -11.31 16.74 -0.89
C GLU A 111 -11.23 17.46 0.46
N GLY A 112 -11.25 18.79 0.42
CA GLY A 112 -11.16 19.65 1.60
C GLY A 112 -9.73 19.90 2.09
N LEU A 113 -9.64 20.55 3.25
CA LEU A 113 -8.39 20.89 3.92
C LEU A 113 -8.23 20.05 5.19
N TRP A 114 -7.00 19.74 5.57
CA TRP A 114 -6.72 19.02 6.81
C TRP A 114 -7.29 19.76 8.04
N PRO A 115 -7.91 19.08 9.04
CA PRO A 115 -8.04 17.63 9.22
C PRO A 115 -9.32 17.01 8.65
N THR A 116 -10.14 17.75 7.88
CA THR A 116 -11.42 17.24 7.36
C THR A 116 -11.34 15.87 6.68
N PRO A 117 -10.38 15.57 5.78
CA PRO A 117 -10.30 14.26 5.14
C PRO A 117 -9.84 13.12 6.07
N GLN A 118 -9.35 13.40 7.29
CA GLN A 118 -8.83 12.38 8.20
C GLN A 118 -9.88 11.33 8.56
N ALA A 119 -11.12 11.75 8.83
CA ALA A 119 -12.19 10.83 9.18
C ALA A 119 -12.52 9.86 8.04
N ALA A 120 -12.47 10.33 6.79
CA ALA A 120 -12.64 9.50 5.60
C ALA A 120 -11.48 8.49 5.48
N LEU A 121 -10.23 8.94 5.58
CA LEU A 121 -9.04 8.08 5.53
C LEU A 121 -9.09 6.97 6.59
N THR A 122 -9.52 7.28 7.82
CA THR A 122 -9.67 6.28 8.89
C THR A 122 -10.81 5.31 8.61
N ARG A 123 -11.98 5.80 8.22
CA ARG A 123 -13.16 4.96 7.91
C ARG A 123 -12.90 4.03 6.73
N GLU A 124 -12.24 4.52 5.70
CA GLU A 124 -11.90 3.78 4.47
C GLU A 124 -10.64 2.92 4.63
N ARG A 125 -10.06 2.89 5.83
CA ARG A 125 -8.86 2.10 6.16
C ARG A 125 -7.70 2.38 5.20
N PHE A 126 -7.50 3.66 4.87
CA PHE A 126 -6.47 4.12 3.96
C PHE A 126 -5.10 3.53 4.31
N SER A 127 -4.44 2.97 3.30
CA SER A 127 -3.04 2.54 3.38
C SER A 127 -2.27 3.24 2.27
N GLY A 128 -1.14 3.85 2.58
CA GLY A 128 -0.41 4.65 1.59
C GLY A 128 0.42 5.77 2.23
N VAL A 129 0.71 6.79 1.43
CA VAL A 129 1.43 7.99 1.88
C VAL A 129 0.52 9.20 1.76
N LEU A 130 0.50 10.05 2.79
CA LEU A 130 -0.21 11.31 2.80
C LEU A 130 0.79 12.47 2.80
N LEU A 131 0.64 13.37 1.84
CA LEU A 131 1.45 14.56 1.66
C LEU A 131 0.61 15.81 1.93
N GLY A 132 1.17 16.79 2.65
CA GLY A 132 0.51 18.07 2.91
C GLY A 132 1.51 19.18 3.19
N GLY A 133 1.76 20.04 2.21
CA GLY A 133 2.85 21.02 2.28
C GLY A 133 4.21 20.31 2.49
N PRO A 134 4.98 20.64 3.55
CA PRO A 134 6.23 19.95 3.89
C PRO A 134 6.01 18.63 4.65
N ALA A 135 4.79 18.33 5.07
CA ALA A 135 4.48 17.16 5.88
C ALA A 135 4.32 15.90 5.00
N CYS A 136 4.83 14.78 5.50
CA CYS A 136 4.72 13.45 4.90
C CYS A 136 4.44 12.45 6.02
N SER A 137 3.35 11.71 5.89
CA SER A 137 2.98 10.64 6.84
C SER A 137 2.65 9.35 6.11
N PHE A 138 3.00 8.24 6.74
CA PHE A 138 2.78 6.88 6.24
C PHE A 138 1.62 6.27 6.99
N TRP A 139 0.72 5.59 6.28
CA TRP A 139 -0.53 5.09 6.83
C TRP A 139 -0.75 3.63 6.46
N GLU A 140 -1.38 2.90 7.38
CA GLU A 140 -1.84 1.54 7.17
C GLU A 140 -3.17 1.34 7.89
N GLY A 141 -4.15 0.77 7.20
CA GLY A 141 -5.46 0.47 7.76
C GLY A 141 -6.21 1.68 8.34
N GLY A 142 -5.96 2.88 7.83
CA GLY A 142 -6.59 4.12 8.31
C GLY A 142 -5.96 4.70 9.57
N GLN A 143 -4.78 4.21 9.97
CA GLN A 143 -3.99 4.73 11.08
C GLN A 143 -2.61 5.21 10.58
N PRO A 144 -2.08 6.32 11.14
CA PRO A 144 -0.72 6.75 10.85
C PRO A 144 0.30 5.80 11.50
N LEU A 145 1.24 5.32 10.69
CA LEU A 145 2.38 4.50 11.12
C LEU A 145 3.57 5.35 11.57
N ASP A 146 3.96 6.33 10.75
CA ASP A 146 5.13 7.18 10.99
C ASP A 146 5.04 8.50 10.19
N GLY A 147 5.96 9.42 10.47
CA GLY A 147 6.06 10.72 9.81
C GLY A 147 5.26 11.83 10.50
N THR A 148 5.09 12.94 9.79
CA THR A 148 4.45 14.15 10.31
C THR A 148 3.10 14.31 9.63
N LEU A 149 2.03 14.44 10.42
CA LEU A 149 0.71 14.77 9.90
C LEU A 149 0.68 16.20 9.34
N PRO A 150 -0.15 16.50 8.32
CA PRO A 150 -0.30 17.85 7.80
C PRO A 150 -0.75 18.84 8.88
N ALA A 151 -0.38 20.12 8.72
CA ALA A 151 -0.90 21.19 9.56
C ALA A 151 -2.38 21.47 9.25
N PRO A 152 -3.19 21.94 10.23
CA PRO A 152 -4.55 22.38 9.96
C PRO A 152 -4.62 23.42 8.82
N GLY A 153 -5.58 23.26 7.92
CA GLY A 153 -5.74 24.10 6.73
C GLY A 153 -4.89 23.70 5.52
N ALA A 154 -4.01 22.69 5.63
CA ALA A 154 -3.22 22.23 4.50
C ALA A 154 -4.06 21.46 3.48
N ALA A 155 -3.85 21.74 2.19
CA ALA A 155 -4.31 20.86 1.12
C ALA A 155 -3.48 19.57 1.11
N CYS A 156 -4.14 18.43 0.90
CA CYS A 156 -3.51 17.12 1.00
C CYS A 156 -3.57 16.34 -0.32
N VAL A 157 -2.52 15.56 -0.56
CA VAL A 157 -2.42 14.60 -1.66
C VAL A 157 -2.13 13.23 -1.07
N ALA A 158 -2.93 12.25 -1.43
CA ALA A 158 -2.71 10.85 -1.09
C ALA A 158 -1.99 10.13 -2.23
N LEU A 159 -1.06 9.24 -1.87
CA LEU A 159 -0.51 8.21 -2.72
C LEU A 159 -1.05 6.88 -2.18
N PRO A 160 -2.24 6.44 -2.59
CA PRO A 160 -2.86 5.24 -2.05
C PRO A 160 -2.07 4.01 -2.48
N ARG A 161 -1.81 3.13 -1.51
CA ARG A 161 -1.39 1.76 -1.78
C ARG A 161 -2.59 1.02 -2.36
N LEU A 162 -2.64 0.92 -3.68
CA LEU A 162 -3.54 -0.03 -4.31
C LEU A 162 -3.09 -1.45 -3.91
N PRO A 163 -4.00 -2.31 -3.43
CA PRO A 163 -3.67 -3.70 -3.11
C PRO A 163 -3.04 -4.36 -4.33
N GLY A 164 -1.88 -5.02 -4.21
CA GLY A 164 -1.27 -5.86 -5.27
C GLY A 164 -0.26 -5.21 -6.24
N GLY A 165 0.13 -3.93 -6.07
CA GLY A 165 1.18 -3.30 -6.92
C GLY A 165 0.69 -2.92 -8.34
N PRO A 166 1.57 -2.79 -9.36
CA PRO A 166 1.14 -2.62 -10.74
C PRO A 166 0.30 -3.84 -11.15
N GLY A 167 -0.97 -3.65 -11.50
CA GLY A 167 -1.94 -4.75 -11.70
C GLY A 167 -2.75 -5.12 -10.45
N GLY A 168 -2.62 -4.34 -9.39
CA GLY A 168 -3.18 -4.67 -8.08
C GLY A 168 -4.71 -4.81 -8.00
N ARG A 169 -5.45 -4.05 -8.82
CA ARG A 169 -6.89 -4.27 -9.00
C ARG A 169 -7.19 -5.69 -9.43
N GLU A 170 -6.51 -6.16 -10.45
CA GLU A 170 -6.73 -7.50 -11.01
C GLU A 170 -6.33 -8.57 -10.00
N ALA A 171 -5.21 -8.39 -9.28
CA ALA A 171 -4.78 -9.29 -8.23
C ALA A 171 -5.81 -9.38 -7.08
N LEU A 172 -6.34 -8.24 -6.62
CA LEU A 172 -7.36 -8.20 -5.58
C LEU A 172 -8.69 -8.83 -6.04
N LEU A 173 -9.14 -8.52 -7.26
CA LEU A 173 -10.37 -9.12 -7.81
C LEU A 173 -10.22 -10.63 -8.04
N THR A 174 -9.03 -11.08 -8.46
CA THR A 174 -8.69 -12.50 -8.56
C THR A 174 -8.74 -13.16 -7.19
N PHE A 175 -8.15 -12.54 -6.17
CA PHE A 175 -8.23 -13.00 -4.78
C PHE A 175 -9.68 -13.14 -4.30
N TRP A 176 -10.53 -12.12 -4.50
CA TRP A 176 -11.93 -12.18 -4.11
C TRP A 176 -12.71 -13.25 -4.87
N THR A 177 -12.41 -13.43 -6.16
CA THR A 177 -13.00 -14.48 -6.98
C THR A 177 -12.65 -15.87 -6.44
N ASP A 178 -11.38 -16.11 -6.12
CA ASP A 178 -10.91 -17.37 -5.54
C ASP A 178 -11.54 -17.64 -4.16
N LEU A 179 -11.66 -16.60 -3.34
CA LEU A 179 -12.28 -16.67 -2.01
C LEU A 179 -13.76 -17.03 -2.09
N ILE A 180 -14.53 -16.34 -2.94
CA ILE A 180 -15.95 -16.61 -3.16
C ILE A 180 -16.13 -18.02 -3.73
N ALA A 181 -15.28 -18.44 -4.67
CA ALA A 181 -15.31 -19.81 -5.19
C ALA A 181 -15.01 -20.85 -4.10
N ALA A 182 -14.04 -20.58 -3.22
CA ALA A 182 -13.71 -21.48 -2.11
C ALA A 182 -14.86 -21.63 -1.10
N ALA A 183 -15.51 -20.52 -0.74
CA ALA A 183 -16.68 -20.53 0.12
C ALA A 183 -17.89 -21.21 -0.56
N HIS A 184 -18.12 -20.95 -1.85
CA HIS A 184 -19.21 -21.55 -2.62
C HIS A 184 -19.09 -23.09 -2.73
N ARG A 185 -17.87 -23.63 -2.77
CA ARG A 185 -17.65 -25.09 -2.72
C ARG A 185 -18.11 -25.74 -1.41
N VAL A 186 -18.13 -24.98 -0.31
CA VAL A 186 -18.62 -25.45 1.00
C VAL A 186 -20.13 -25.31 1.09
N SER A 187 -20.68 -24.18 0.65
CA SER A 187 -22.12 -23.92 0.63
C SER A 187 -22.51 -22.96 -0.51
N PRO A 188 -23.56 -23.24 -1.31
CA PRO A 188 -23.98 -22.36 -2.38
C PRO A 188 -24.32 -20.94 -1.89
N LEU A 189 -23.57 -19.94 -2.38
CA LEU A 189 -23.68 -18.55 -1.92
C LEU A 189 -24.76 -17.72 -2.63
N ASP A 190 -25.19 -18.11 -3.83
CA ASP A 190 -25.87 -17.22 -4.80
C ASP A 190 -27.11 -16.51 -4.24
N GLU A 191 -27.99 -17.27 -3.57
CA GLU A 191 -29.23 -16.71 -3.02
C GLU A 191 -28.96 -15.86 -1.76
N ALA A 192 -28.08 -16.34 -0.88
CA ALA A 192 -27.71 -15.60 0.32
C ALA A 192 -26.99 -14.29 -0.03
N TRP A 193 -26.09 -14.32 -1.02
CA TRP A 193 -25.42 -13.14 -1.56
C TRP A 193 -26.42 -12.14 -2.09
N ARG A 194 -27.37 -12.56 -2.94
CA ARG A 194 -28.40 -11.67 -3.50
C ARG A 194 -29.22 -10.98 -2.42
N GLN A 195 -29.64 -11.73 -1.41
CA GLN A 195 -30.43 -11.20 -0.30
C GLN A 195 -29.62 -10.21 0.57
N VAL A 196 -28.33 -10.47 0.77
CA VAL A 196 -27.43 -9.57 1.49
C VAL A 196 -27.11 -8.31 0.68
N SER A 197 -26.86 -8.44 -0.62
CA SER A 197 -26.63 -7.32 -1.55
C SER A 197 -27.79 -6.33 -1.55
N VAL A 198 -29.03 -6.81 -1.62
CA VAL A 198 -30.23 -5.94 -1.55
C VAL A 198 -30.29 -5.15 -0.26
N ARG A 199 -29.92 -5.75 0.87
CA ARG A 199 -29.91 -5.05 2.17
C ARG A 199 -28.77 -4.03 2.26
N LEU A 200 -27.63 -4.33 1.65
CA LEU A 200 -26.44 -3.49 1.71
C LEU A 200 -26.43 -2.40 0.64
N SER A 201 -27.29 -2.44 -0.38
CA SER A 201 -27.27 -1.49 -1.50
C SER A 201 -27.53 -0.04 -1.07
N GLU A 202 -28.24 0.19 0.04
CA GLU A 202 -28.39 1.53 0.62
C GLU A 202 -27.06 2.17 1.04
N HIS A 203 -26.09 1.35 1.46
CA HIS A 203 -24.78 1.78 1.92
C HIS A 203 -23.69 1.57 0.86
N HIS A 204 -23.93 0.64 -0.07
CA HIS A 204 -23.03 0.26 -1.16
C HIS A 204 -23.82 0.17 -2.48
N PRO A 205 -24.04 1.31 -3.18
CA PRO A 205 -24.84 1.35 -4.41
C PRO A 205 -24.40 0.34 -5.46
N CYS A 206 -23.10 0.04 -5.57
CA CYS A 206 -22.57 -0.97 -6.48
C CYS A 206 -23.10 -2.41 -6.25
N LEU A 207 -23.73 -2.70 -5.10
CA LEU A 207 -24.39 -3.97 -4.80
C LEU A 207 -25.85 -4.01 -5.27
N ASP A 208 -26.37 -2.93 -5.86
CA ASP A 208 -27.73 -2.87 -6.36
C ASP A 208 -27.96 -3.97 -7.43
N PRO A 209 -28.95 -4.88 -7.23
CA PRO A 209 -29.26 -5.94 -8.18
C PRO A 209 -29.66 -5.45 -9.58
N PHE A 210 -30.10 -4.19 -9.71
CA PHE A 210 -30.44 -3.57 -10.98
C PHE A 210 -29.23 -2.99 -11.70
N ALA A 211 -28.25 -2.44 -10.96
CA ALA A 211 -27.01 -1.91 -11.52
C ALA A 211 -26.08 -3.03 -12.02
N ARG A 212 -26.07 -4.18 -11.33
CA ARG A 212 -25.27 -5.38 -11.66
C ARG A 212 -23.76 -5.14 -11.74
N GLU A 213 -23.26 -4.12 -11.05
CA GLU A 213 -21.84 -3.79 -11.01
C GLU A 213 -21.04 -4.85 -10.23
N VAL A 214 -21.65 -5.46 -9.20
CA VAL A 214 -21.06 -6.58 -8.45
C VAL A 214 -22.05 -7.73 -8.39
N THR A 215 -21.71 -8.87 -9.00
CA THR A 215 -22.59 -10.05 -9.04
C THR A 215 -21.84 -11.34 -8.71
N VAL A 216 -22.53 -12.28 -8.06
CA VAL A 216 -22.04 -13.64 -7.81
C VAL A 216 -23.02 -14.64 -8.42
N ALA A 217 -22.50 -15.53 -9.28
CA ALA A 217 -23.27 -16.61 -9.88
C ALA A 217 -22.40 -17.85 -10.05
N GLY A 218 -22.89 -19.01 -9.57
CA GLY A 218 -22.16 -20.28 -9.63
C GLY A 218 -20.78 -20.21 -8.96
N GLY A 219 -20.68 -19.46 -7.86
CA GLY A 219 -19.42 -19.23 -7.14
C GLY A 219 -18.41 -18.36 -7.87
N ARG A 220 -18.80 -17.68 -8.96
CA ARG A 220 -17.94 -16.73 -9.68
C ARG A 220 -18.37 -15.31 -9.37
N LEU A 221 -17.39 -14.51 -8.96
CA LEU A 221 -17.54 -13.07 -8.81
C LEU A 221 -17.35 -12.39 -10.18
N ARG A 222 -18.22 -11.44 -10.50
CA ARG A 222 -18.03 -10.47 -11.58
C ARG A 222 -18.15 -9.07 -11.00
N VAL A 223 -17.14 -8.25 -11.25
CA VAL A 223 -17.11 -6.83 -10.90
C VAL A 223 -16.97 -6.03 -12.18
N ASP A 224 -17.73 -4.95 -12.31
CA ASP A 224 -17.61 -4.02 -13.42
C ASP A 224 -16.17 -3.47 -13.50
N PRO A 225 -15.53 -3.46 -14.68
CA PRO A 225 -14.16 -2.95 -14.83
C PRO A 225 -14.02 -1.48 -14.42
N ASP A 226 -15.08 -0.68 -14.55
CA ASP A 226 -15.07 0.76 -14.29
C ASP A 226 -15.40 1.10 -12.82
N LEU A 227 -15.92 0.14 -12.04
CA LEU A 227 -16.25 0.35 -10.62
C LEU A 227 -14.97 0.64 -9.80
N PRO A 228 -14.83 1.78 -9.11
CA PRO A 228 -13.64 2.09 -8.33
C PRO A 228 -13.37 1.08 -7.21
N LEU A 229 -12.10 0.72 -6.98
CA LEU A 229 -11.75 -0.23 -5.91
C LEU A 229 -12.14 0.27 -4.51
N GLY A 230 -12.07 1.59 -4.28
CA GLY A 230 -12.48 2.20 -3.01
C GLY A 230 -13.96 1.96 -2.68
N GLU A 231 -14.80 1.76 -3.70
CA GLU A 231 -16.20 1.39 -3.54
C GLU A 231 -16.38 -0.14 -3.52
N ALA A 232 -15.75 -0.85 -4.46
CA ALA A 232 -15.90 -2.29 -4.61
C ALA A 232 -15.42 -3.08 -3.38
N GLN A 233 -14.27 -2.71 -2.80
CA GLN A 233 -13.65 -3.46 -1.73
C GLN A 233 -14.48 -3.50 -0.42
N PRO A 234 -14.93 -2.36 0.16
CA PRO A 234 -15.78 -2.41 1.34
C PRO A 234 -17.11 -3.11 1.07
N ALA A 235 -17.67 -2.95 -0.13
CA ALA A 235 -18.88 -3.63 -0.55
C ALA A 235 -18.71 -5.16 -0.61
N LEU A 236 -17.62 -5.64 -1.21
CA LEU A 236 -17.28 -7.08 -1.27
C LEU A 236 -17.07 -7.68 0.11
N LEU A 237 -16.35 -6.98 0.99
CA LEU A 237 -16.13 -7.42 2.36
C LEU A 237 -17.45 -7.54 3.14
N GLY A 238 -18.28 -6.48 3.11
CA GLY A 238 -19.57 -6.47 3.79
C GLY A 238 -20.54 -7.52 3.24
N ALA A 239 -20.62 -7.67 1.92
CA ALA A 239 -21.45 -8.68 1.27
C ALA A 239 -20.99 -10.10 1.61
N PHE A 240 -19.69 -10.37 1.56
CA PHE A 240 -19.15 -11.69 1.88
C PHE A 240 -19.38 -12.08 3.34
N GLN A 241 -19.07 -11.19 4.29
CA GLN A 241 -19.31 -11.44 5.71
C GLN A 241 -20.80 -11.60 6.02
N GLY A 242 -21.64 -10.74 5.45
CA GLY A 242 -23.09 -10.86 5.60
C GLY A 242 -23.63 -12.19 5.04
N THR A 243 -23.05 -12.68 3.95
CA THR A 243 -23.40 -13.96 3.34
C THR A 243 -22.99 -15.14 4.23
N LEU A 244 -21.75 -15.14 4.73
CA LEU A 244 -21.28 -16.18 5.67
C LEU A 244 -22.14 -16.22 6.93
N ALA A 245 -22.42 -15.07 7.54
CA ALA A 245 -23.27 -14.97 8.71
C ALA A 245 -24.68 -15.50 8.46
N ARG A 246 -25.27 -15.18 7.29
CA ARG A 246 -26.60 -15.68 6.90
C ARG A 246 -26.64 -17.20 6.72
N LEU A 247 -25.54 -17.78 6.24
CA LEU A 247 -25.39 -19.22 6.04
C LEU A 247 -24.90 -19.95 7.30
N GLY A 248 -24.65 -19.24 8.40
CA GLY A 248 -24.09 -19.82 9.62
C GLY A 248 -22.65 -20.33 9.47
N LEU A 249 -21.92 -19.85 8.47
CA LEU A 249 -20.53 -20.21 8.21
C LEU A 249 -19.57 -19.27 8.94
N ARG A 250 -18.45 -19.81 9.40
CA ARG A 250 -17.33 -19.02 9.92
C ARG A 250 -16.19 -19.01 8.90
N LEU A 251 -15.52 -17.86 8.79
CA LEU A 251 -14.34 -17.71 7.94
C LEU A 251 -13.23 -18.72 8.30
N ALA A 252 -13.13 -19.08 9.59
CA ALA A 252 -12.16 -20.05 10.10
C ALA A 252 -12.37 -21.47 9.57
N ASP A 253 -13.61 -21.83 9.24
CA ASP A 253 -13.99 -23.19 8.83
C ASP A 253 -13.87 -23.41 7.32
N LEU A 254 -13.54 -22.35 6.56
CA LEU A 254 -13.37 -22.42 5.11
C LEU A 254 -11.95 -22.89 4.72
N PRO A 255 -11.80 -23.63 3.61
CA PRO A 255 -10.51 -24.14 3.15
C PRO A 255 -9.68 -23.03 2.46
N LEU A 256 -9.12 -22.11 3.26
CA LEU A 256 -8.47 -20.87 2.79
C LEU A 256 -6.95 -20.81 3.04
N ALA A 257 -6.31 -21.93 3.36
CA ALA A 257 -4.90 -21.96 3.75
C ALA A 257 -3.96 -21.27 2.73
N GLU A 258 -4.16 -21.55 1.44
CA GLU A 258 -3.37 -20.93 0.36
C GLU A 258 -3.73 -19.47 0.10
N LEU A 259 -4.97 -19.06 0.39
CA LEU A 259 -5.40 -17.67 0.20
C LEU A 259 -4.88 -16.77 1.33
N ARG A 260 -4.75 -17.32 2.55
CA ARG A 260 -4.20 -16.60 3.71
C ARG A 260 -2.74 -16.21 3.57
N THR A 261 -1.97 -16.90 2.74
CA THR A 261 -0.55 -16.57 2.52
C THR A 261 -0.35 -15.49 1.46
N ARG A 262 -1.41 -15.11 0.74
CA ARG A 262 -1.34 -14.09 -0.31
C ARG A 262 -1.37 -12.67 0.28
N PRO A 263 -0.64 -11.71 -0.31
CA PRO A 263 -0.59 -10.33 0.19
C PRO A 263 -1.95 -9.61 0.15
N GLU A 264 -2.87 -10.06 -0.72
CA GLU A 264 -4.22 -9.54 -0.82
C GLU A 264 -5.07 -9.87 0.42
N TRP A 265 -4.70 -10.89 1.21
CA TRP A 265 -5.42 -11.26 2.43
C TRP A 265 -5.47 -10.10 3.44
N ALA A 266 -4.31 -9.52 3.76
CA ALA A 266 -4.22 -8.34 4.62
C ALA A 266 -5.00 -7.15 4.04
N SER A 267 -4.96 -7.01 2.72
CA SER A 267 -5.64 -5.91 2.04
C SER A 267 -7.16 -6.09 1.99
N SER A 268 -7.67 -7.32 2.01
CA SER A 268 -9.11 -7.62 1.92
C SER A 268 -9.91 -7.16 3.15
N GLY A 269 -9.24 -6.95 4.30
CA GLY A 269 -9.87 -6.61 5.57
C GLY A 269 -10.42 -7.80 6.36
N LEU A 270 -10.10 -9.04 5.96
CA LEU A 270 -10.56 -10.29 6.59
C LEU A 270 -9.81 -10.68 7.88
N GLU A 271 -8.65 -10.08 8.17
CA GLU A 271 -7.83 -10.42 9.36
C GLU A 271 -8.46 -10.00 10.70
N ASN A 272 -9.43 -9.07 10.67
CA ASN A 272 -10.04 -8.48 11.86
C ASN A 272 -11.48 -9.00 12.13
N THR A 273 -11.83 -10.18 11.62
CA THR A 273 -13.15 -10.82 11.80
C THR A 273 -13.05 -12.26 12.27
#